data_AF-A0A556N6A9-F1
#
_entry.id   AF-A0A556N6A9-F1
#
_cell.length_a   1.000
_cell.length_b   1.000
_cell.length_c   1.000
_cell.angle_alpha   90.00
_cell.angle_beta   90.00
_cell.angle_gamma   90.00
#
_symmetry.space_group_name_H-M   'P 1'
#
loop_
_entity.id
_entity.type
_entity.pdbx_description
1 polymer ?
#
loop_
_entity_poly.entity_id
_entity_poly.type
_entity_poly.pdbx_seq_one_letter_code
_entity_poly.pdbx_strand_id
1 'polypeptide(L)'
;MQLYCKKCNQQLTVMDLQQVSSRQINMKKQASLIDPGLYVNASEAEIYFEKQIDFLVNKQSVVLQDHNDPERFSGCCGPGNLSVLNQVCPKCSAEIGVIVEDCIFPYFIGISGYTVSTEPLW
;
A
#
# COMPACT_ATOMS: atom_id res chain seq x y z
N MET A 1 -7.81 1.66 -11.97
CA MET A 1 -7.68 0.24 -11.58
C MET A 1 -8.42 0.01 -10.28
N GLN A 2 -8.99 -1.18 -10.14
CA GLN A 2 -9.50 -1.68 -8.87
C GLN A 2 -8.57 -2.79 -8.40
N LEU A 3 -8.52 -3.03 -7.09
CA LEU A 3 -7.72 -4.13 -6.55
C LEU A 3 -8.61 -5.13 -5.85
N TYR A 4 -8.33 -6.40 -6.10
CA TYR A 4 -9.04 -7.54 -5.52
C TYR A 4 -8.04 -8.45 -4.81
N CYS A 5 -8.38 -8.92 -3.61
CA CYS A 5 -7.57 -9.90 -2.91
C CYS A 5 -7.54 -11.21 -3.71
N LYS A 6 -6.36 -11.69 -4.13
CA LYS A 6 -6.24 -12.96 -4.89
C LYS A 6 -6.74 -14.18 -4.12
N LYS A 7 -6.69 -14.16 -2.79
CA LYS A 7 -7.10 -15.29 -1.95
C LYS A 7 -8.62 -15.45 -1.82
N CYS A 8 -9.37 -14.34 -1.77
CA CYS A 8 -10.81 -14.39 -1.45
C CYS A 8 -11.70 -13.51 -2.35
N ASN A 9 -11.11 -12.90 -3.38
CA ASN A 9 -11.74 -12.00 -4.34
C ASN A 9 -12.44 -10.76 -3.72
N GLN A 10 -12.11 -10.42 -2.47
CA GLN A 10 -12.61 -9.21 -1.83
C GLN A 10 -12.07 -7.98 -2.56
N GLN A 11 -12.95 -7.07 -2.97
CA GLN A 11 -12.54 -5.75 -3.45
C GLN A 11 -11.86 -4.98 -2.31
N LEU A 12 -10.66 -4.47 -2.59
CA LEU A 12 -9.77 -3.79 -1.64
C LEU A 12 -9.73 -2.28 -1.87
N THR A 13 -10.19 -1.77 -3.00
CA THR A 13 -10.25 -0.34 -3.30
C THR A 13 -11.63 0.24 -2.99
N VAL A 14 -11.69 1.43 -2.37
CA VAL A 14 -12.96 2.16 -2.16
C VAL A 14 -13.36 3.05 -3.34
N MET A 15 -12.44 3.27 -4.28
CA MET A 15 -12.60 4.09 -5.47
C MET A 15 -11.69 3.56 -6.59
N ASP A 16 -11.93 3.99 -7.82
CA ASP A 16 -11.06 3.62 -8.95
C ASP A 16 -9.74 4.40 -8.86
N LEU A 17 -8.61 3.67 -8.92
CA LEU A 17 -7.28 4.26 -8.87
C LEU A 17 -6.79 4.71 -10.25
N GLN A 18 -6.38 5.95 -10.40
CA GLN A 18 -5.77 6.45 -11.63
C GLN A 18 -4.25 6.44 -11.51
N GLN A 19 -3.57 5.94 -12.54
CA GLN A 19 -2.11 5.92 -12.55
C GLN A 19 -1.58 7.33 -12.77
N VAL A 20 -0.54 7.69 -12.02
CA VAL A 20 0.25 8.89 -12.26
C VAL A 20 1.72 8.55 -12.40
N SER A 21 2.49 9.50 -12.93
CA SER A 21 3.95 9.38 -13.04
C SER A 21 4.67 9.86 -11.78
N SER A 22 5.96 9.55 -11.69
CA SER A 22 6.87 10.05 -10.63
C SER A 22 6.82 11.56 -10.38
N ARG A 23 6.46 12.38 -11.39
CA ARG A 23 6.39 13.85 -11.25
C ARG A 23 5.30 14.33 -10.28
N GLN A 24 4.32 13.49 -9.99
CA GLN A 24 3.21 13.79 -9.09
C GLN A 24 3.42 13.20 -7.69
N ILE A 25 4.57 12.56 -7.46
CA ILE A 25 4.95 12.06 -6.14
C ILE A 25 5.38 13.24 -5.26
N ASN A 26 4.82 13.28 -4.05
CA ASN A 26 5.22 14.20 -3.00
C ASN A 26 6.17 13.51 -2.01
N MET A 27 7.47 13.80 -2.12
CA MET A 27 8.51 13.25 -1.23
C MET A 27 8.66 14.01 0.10
N LYS A 28 7.74 14.93 0.41
CA LYS A 28 7.76 15.63 1.70
C LYS A 28 7.45 14.66 2.83
N LYS A 29 8.34 14.62 3.83
CA LYS A 29 8.13 13.85 5.07
C LYS A 29 6.82 14.23 5.74
N GLN A 30 6.14 13.26 6.33
CA GLN A 30 4.89 13.46 7.06
C GLN A 30 3.75 14.07 6.22
N ALA A 31 3.80 13.91 4.90
CA ALA A 31 2.74 14.27 3.98
C ALA A 31 2.40 13.06 3.12
N SER A 32 1.17 13.00 2.59
CA SER A 32 0.79 11.95 1.64
C SER A 32 1.74 11.93 0.45
N LEU A 33 2.25 10.75 0.12
CA LEU A 33 3.07 10.50 -1.08
C LEU A 33 2.30 10.89 -2.34
N ILE A 34 1.00 10.61 -2.33
CA ILE A 34 0.09 10.78 -3.45
C ILE A 34 -1.33 11.07 -2.93
N ASP A 35 -2.14 11.74 -3.74
CA ASP A 35 -3.52 12.05 -3.38
C ASP A 35 -4.43 10.80 -3.43
N PRO A 36 -5.55 10.79 -2.68
CA PRO A 36 -6.55 9.74 -2.76
C PRO A 36 -7.05 9.50 -4.19
N GLY A 37 -7.29 8.23 -4.54
CA GLY A 37 -7.75 7.83 -5.87
C GLY A 37 -6.64 7.74 -6.91
N LEU A 38 -5.39 7.95 -6.52
CA LEU A 38 -4.24 7.82 -7.40
C LEU A 38 -3.33 6.65 -6.97
N TYR A 39 -2.55 6.14 -7.92
CA TYR A 39 -1.46 5.22 -7.65
C TYR A 39 -0.25 5.52 -8.54
N VAL A 40 0.92 5.11 -8.08
CA VAL A 40 2.16 5.12 -8.87
C VAL A 40 2.83 3.75 -8.79
N ASN A 41 3.55 3.35 -9.82
CA ASN A 41 4.36 2.13 -9.75
C ASN A 41 5.48 2.32 -8.72
N ALA A 42 5.72 1.32 -7.88
CA ALA A 42 6.77 1.41 -6.87
C ALA A 42 8.16 1.61 -7.49
N SER A 43 8.40 1.09 -8.70
CA SER A 43 9.64 1.30 -9.46
C SER A 43 9.88 2.75 -9.88
N GLU A 44 8.86 3.59 -9.86
CA GLU A 44 8.97 5.03 -10.17
C GLU A 44 9.23 5.88 -8.92
N ALA A 45 9.17 5.28 -7.72
CA ALA A 45 9.49 5.93 -6.47
C ALA A 45 10.90 5.54 -6.01
N GLU A 46 11.65 6.49 -5.47
CA GLU A 46 12.98 6.27 -4.90
C GLU A 46 12.88 5.66 -3.48
N ILE A 47 12.09 4.60 -3.32
CA ILE A 47 11.85 3.90 -2.04
C ILE A 47 12.23 2.42 -2.21
N TYR A 48 13.13 1.94 -1.35
CA TYR A 48 13.60 0.56 -1.38
C TYR A 48 12.81 -0.32 -0.41
N PHE A 49 12.24 -1.42 -0.91
CA PHE A 49 11.51 -2.41 -0.14
C PHE A 49 12.25 -3.75 -0.18
N GLU A 50 12.32 -4.49 0.93
CA GLU A 50 12.84 -5.87 0.90
C GLU A 50 11.79 -6.88 0.42
N LYS A 51 10.51 -6.48 0.44
CA LYS A 51 9.40 -7.25 -0.14
C LYS A 51 9.03 -6.67 -1.49
N GLN A 52 8.50 -7.52 -2.38
CA GLN A 52 7.97 -7.05 -3.63
C GLN A 52 6.71 -6.20 -3.40
N ILE A 53 6.86 -4.93 -3.74
CA ILE A 53 5.80 -3.92 -3.79
C ILE A 53 5.75 -3.41 -5.23
N ASP A 54 4.56 -3.42 -5.83
CA ASP A 54 4.36 -3.07 -7.23
C ASP A 54 3.67 -1.70 -7.36
N PHE A 55 2.79 -1.36 -6.41
CA PHE A 55 2.02 -0.12 -6.42
C PHE A 55 2.17 0.63 -5.10
N LEU A 56 2.28 1.95 -5.17
CA LEU A 56 2.13 2.83 -4.03
C LEU A 56 0.81 3.59 -4.17
N VAL A 57 -0.02 3.51 -3.14
CA VAL A 57 -1.36 4.13 -3.11
C VAL A 57 -1.50 4.98 -1.87
N ASN A 58 -2.47 5.88 -1.91
CA ASN A 58 -2.90 6.62 -0.73
C ASN A 58 -3.79 5.72 0.17
N LYS A 59 -3.60 5.78 1.49
CA LYS A 59 -4.33 4.91 2.44
C LYS A 59 -5.85 5.06 2.38
N GLN A 60 -6.36 6.26 2.09
CA GLN A 60 -7.79 6.51 1.95
C GLN A 60 -8.39 5.85 0.68
N SER A 61 -7.56 5.28 -0.20
CA SER A 61 -8.01 4.66 -1.45
C SER A 61 -8.25 3.16 -1.33
N VAL A 62 -7.87 2.55 -0.20
CA VAL A 62 -7.98 1.11 0.04
C VAL A 62 -8.62 0.80 1.39
N VAL A 63 -9.26 -0.37 1.50
CA VAL A 63 -9.77 -0.95 2.75
C VAL A 63 -8.90 -2.14 3.12
N LEU A 64 -8.00 -1.93 4.06
CA LEU A 64 -7.14 -2.95 4.64
C LEU A 64 -7.25 -2.89 6.17
N GLN A 65 -6.73 -3.91 6.83
CA GLN A 65 -6.61 -3.96 8.28
C GLN A 65 -5.14 -4.14 8.67
N ASP A 66 -4.81 -3.67 9.86
CA ASP A 66 -3.52 -3.94 10.46
C ASP A 66 -3.35 -5.44 10.70
N HIS A 67 -2.14 -5.96 10.44
CA HIS A 67 -1.75 -7.28 10.88
C HIS A 67 -1.81 -7.37 12.41
N ASN A 68 -2.19 -8.52 12.97
CA ASN A 68 -2.28 -8.72 14.43
C ASN A 68 -0.91 -8.81 15.13
N ASP A 69 0.19 -8.68 14.38
CA ASP A 69 1.54 -8.85 14.90
C ASP A 69 2.16 -7.47 15.11
N PRO A 70 2.27 -7.00 16.36
CA PRO A 70 2.75 -5.66 16.65
C PRO A 70 4.21 -5.44 16.24
N GLU A 71 5.02 -6.51 16.12
CA GLU A 71 6.43 -6.40 15.72
C GLU A 71 6.58 -5.88 14.28
N ARG A 72 5.53 -5.98 13.47
CA ARG A 72 5.50 -5.50 12.09
C ARG A 72 5.27 -4.00 11.94
N PHE A 73 4.97 -3.32 13.04
CA PHE A 73 4.71 -1.87 13.08
C PHE A 73 5.86 -1.12 13.74
N SER A 74 7.08 -1.38 13.28
CA SER A 74 8.26 -0.64 13.73
C SER A 74 8.49 0.60 12.87
N GLY A 75 8.80 1.72 13.52
CA GLY A 75 9.22 2.97 12.91
C GLY A 75 9.37 4.05 13.97
N CYS A 76 9.90 5.21 13.62
CA CYS A 76 10.24 6.25 14.61
C CYS A 76 8.99 6.90 15.25
N CYS A 77 7.97 7.16 14.44
CA CYS A 77 6.76 7.88 14.86
C CYS A 77 5.45 7.16 14.47
N GLY A 78 5.55 5.95 13.92
CA GLY A 78 4.46 5.21 13.31
C GLY A 78 5.01 4.02 12.53
N PRO A 79 4.17 3.27 11.80
CA PRO A 79 4.62 2.16 10.96
C PRO A 79 5.60 2.66 9.90
N GLY A 80 6.77 2.03 9.79
CA GLY A 80 7.81 2.44 8.81
C GLY A 80 8.71 1.29 8.34
N ASN A 81 8.37 0.05 8.70
CA ASN A 81 9.16 -1.12 8.35
C ASN A 81 8.91 -1.53 6.89
N LEU A 82 9.85 -1.22 6.00
CA LEU A 82 9.78 -1.56 4.58
C LEU A 82 10.10 -3.04 4.28
N SER A 83 10.41 -3.83 5.31
CA SER A 83 10.88 -5.21 5.17
C SER A 83 9.79 -6.26 5.41
N VAL A 84 8.61 -5.85 5.89
CA VAL A 84 7.48 -6.74 6.21
C VAL A 84 6.16 -6.18 5.69
N LEU A 85 5.24 -7.08 5.33
CA LEU A 85 3.86 -6.70 5.05
C LEU A 85 3.12 -6.59 6.38
N ASN A 86 2.50 -5.45 6.64
CA ASN A 86 1.78 -5.16 7.89
C ASN A 86 0.31 -4.79 7.66
N GLN A 87 -0.17 -4.86 6.41
CA GLN A 87 -1.56 -4.66 6.02
C GLN A 87 -2.14 -5.95 5.44
N VAL A 88 -3.32 -6.33 5.90
CA VAL A 88 -4.01 -7.57 5.52
C VAL A 88 -5.40 -7.30 4.91
N CYS A 89 -5.89 -8.27 4.16
CA CYS A 89 -7.25 -8.28 3.65
C CYS A 89 -8.26 -8.35 4.81
N PRO A 90 -9.27 -7.46 4.86
CA PRO A 90 -10.24 -7.42 5.96
C PRO A 90 -11.15 -8.67 6.03
N LYS A 91 -11.23 -9.46 4.96
CA LYS A 91 -12.10 -10.64 4.88
C LYS A 91 -11.40 -11.96 5.23
N CYS A 92 -10.14 -12.12 4.83
CA CYS A 92 -9.44 -13.41 4.92
C CYS A 92 -8.04 -13.33 5.55
N SER A 93 -7.66 -12.14 6.02
CA SER A 93 -6.37 -11.85 6.67
C SER A 93 -5.13 -12.22 5.84
N ALA A 94 -5.27 -12.38 4.52
CA ALA A 94 -4.10 -12.49 3.64
C ALA A 94 -3.28 -11.21 3.72
N GLU A 95 -1.95 -11.32 3.78
CA GLU A 95 -1.04 -10.19 3.66
C GLU A 95 -1.21 -9.55 2.27
N ILE A 96 -1.33 -8.22 2.23
CA ILE A 96 -1.57 -7.44 1.01
C ILE A 96 -0.46 -6.43 0.77
N GLY A 97 0.00 -5.78 1.83
CA GLY A 97 0.82 -4.59 1.67
C GLY A 97 1.50 -4.13 2.95
N VAL A 98 2.15 -2.98 2.84
CA VAL A 98 2.84 -2.29 3.92
C VAL A 98 2.29 -0.87 4.02
N ILE A 99 1.84 -0.47 5.20
CA ILE A 99 1.57 0.93 5.52
C ILE A 99 2.84 1.58 6.05
N VAL A 100 3.12 2.78 5.54
CA VAL A 100 4.24 3.62 5.95
C VAL A 100 3.66 4.98 6.35
N GLU A 101 3.72 5.28 7.64
CA GLU A 101 3.27 6.54 8.25
C GLU A 101 4.28 7.05 9.30
N ASP A 102 5.56 6.76 9.10
CA ASP A 102 6.60 7.28 9.97
C ASP A 102 6.96 8.75 9.65
N CYS A 103 7.77 9.35 10.50
CA CYS A 103 8.17 10.76 10.36
C CYS A 103 9.34 11.00 9.40
N ILE A 104 9.89 9.95 8.77
CA ILE A 104 11.05 10.03 7.88
C ILE A 104 10.70 9.80 6.40
N PHE A 105 9.56 9.18 6.12
CA PHE A 105 8.99 8.99 4.78
C PHE A 105 7.72 9.86 4.57
N PRO A 106 7.31 10.05 3.31
CA PRO A 106 5.91 10.38 3.00
C PRO A 106 4.97 9.23 3.37
N TYR A 107 3.67 9.52 3.51
CA TYR A 107 2.65 8.56 3.90
C TYR A 107 2.07 7.83 2.69
N PHE A 108 2.03 6.50 2.74
CA PHE A 108 1.47 5.67 1.68
C PHE A 108 1.17 4.24 2.16
N ILE A 109 0.49 3.48 1.29
CA ILE A 109 0.43 2.02 1.37
C ILE A 109 1.11 1.44 0.13
N GLY A 110 2.12 0.59 0.34
CA GLY A 110 2.71 -0.25 -0.69
C GLY A 110 1.92 -1.53 -0.84
N ILE A 111 1.50 -1.88 -2.06
CA ILE A 111 0.72 -3.08 -2.37
C ILE A 111 1.59 -4.09 -3.12
N SER A 112 1.56 -5.35 -2.67
CA SER A 112 2.21 -6.45 -3.36
C SER A 112 1.32 -7.02 -4.47
N GLY A 113 1.73 -6.88 -5.72
CA GLY A 113 1.06 -7.38 -6.92
C GLY A 113 0.89 -8.90 -6.94
N TYR A 114 1.68 -9.65 -6.16
CA TYR A 114 1.47 -11.09 -5.99
C TYR A 114 0.19 -11.45 -5.23
N THR A 115 -0.29 -10.55 -4.37
CA THR A 115 -1.39 -10.79 -3.44
C THR A 115 -2.72 -10.20 -3.92
N VAL A 116 -2.66 -9.33 -4.93
CA VAL A 116 -3.82 -8.65 -5.52
C VAL A 116 -3.97 -8.91 -7.01
N SER A 117 -5.19 -8.80 -7.51
CA SER A 117 -5.55 -8.81 -8.92
C SER A 117 -6.15 -7.45 -9.31
N THR A 118 -5.94 -7.02 -10.55
CA THR A 118 -6.55 -5.80 -11.13
C THR A 118 -7.93 -6.05 -11.73
N GLU A 119 -8.30 -7.33 -11.86
CA GLU A 119 -9.60 -7.79 -12.34
C GLU A 119 -10.19 -8.79 -11.32
N PRO A 120 -11.52 -8.87 -11.19
CA PRO A 120 -12.13 -9.83 -10.29
C PRO A 120 -11.99 -11.27 -10.83
N LEU A 121 -11.80 -12.24 -9.92
CA LEU A 121 -11.35 -13.62 -10.23
C LEU A 121 -12.51 -14.66 -10.37
N TRP A 122 -13.56 -14.34 -11.13
CA TRP A 122 -14.73 -15.23 -11.33
C TRP A 122 -14.64 -16.05 -12.62
#